data_AF-A0A833DDM6-F1
#
_entry.id   AF-A0A833DDM6-F1
#
_cell.length_a   1.000
_cell.length_b   1.000
_cell.length_c   1.000
_cell.angle_alpha   90.00
_cell.angle_beta   90.00
_cell.angle_gamma   90.00
#
_symmetry.space_group_name_H-M   'P 1'
#
loop_
_entity.id
_entity.type
_entity.pdbx_description
1 polymer ?
#
loop_
_entity_poly.entity_id
_entity_poly.type
_entity_poly.pdbx_seq_one_letter_code
_entity_poly.pdbx_strand_id
1 'polypeptide(L)' 'MQKMRAVVFGAVSIFPALFIGMMVYVLLGGETEFPEWEVWMYGPCYLLPSLIVVGSFLIGLSEQEDAR' A
#
# COMPACT_ATOMS: atom_id res chain seq x y z
N MET A 1 -2.47 24.24 2.49
CA MET A 1 -2.34 22.95 3.21
C MET A 1 -2.50 21.72 2.30
N GLN A 2 -2.62 21.86 0.98
CA GLN A 2 -2.99 20.75 0.07
C GLN A 2 -2.02 19.56 0.10
N LYS A 3 -0.71 19.83 -0.02
CA LYS A 3 0.35 18.79 0.00
C LYS A 3 0.44 18.06 1.34
N MET A 4 0.11 18.75 2.44
CA MET A 4 0.20 18.18 3.78
C MET A 4 -0.87 17.09 4.01
N ARG A 5 -2.10 17.29 3.50
CA ARG A 5 -3.16 16.27 3.59
C ARG A 5 -2.83 15.03 2.77
N ALA A 6 -2.37 15.19 1.53
CA ALA A 6 -1.98 14.07 0.68
C ALA A 6 -0.83 13.25 1.28
N VAL A 7 0.18 13.91 1.86
CA VAL A 7 1.29 13.23 2.55
C VAL A 7 0.81 12.49 3.80
N VAL A 8 -0.10 13.08 4.58
CA VAL A 8 -0.65 12.41 5.77
C VAL A 8 -1.48 11.18 5.38
N PHE A 9 -2.32 11.27 4.36
CA PHE A 9 -3.08 10.11 3.86
C PHE A 9 -2.15 9.02 3.33
N GLY A 10 -1.14 9.39 2.54
CA GLY A 10 -0.12 8.46 2.06
C GLY A 10 0.63 7.78 3.22
N ALA A 11 1.08 8.55 4.22
CA ALA A 11 1.83 8.03 5.36
C ALA A 11 0.98 7.11 6.26
N VAL A 12 -0.26 7.49 6.55
CA VAL A 12 -1.18 6.67 7.36
C VAL A 12 -1.56 5.39 6.61
N SER A 13 -1.64 5.43 5.28
CA SER A 13 -1.95 4.25 4.46
C SER A 13 -0.84 3.19 4.42
N ILE A 14 0.39 3.49 4.87
CA ILE A 14 1.49 2.53 4.89
C ILE A 14 1.17 1.33 5.79
N PHE A 15 0.65 1.57 6.99
CA PHE A 15 0.29 0.50 7.93
C PHE A 15 -0.76 -0.48 7.37
N PRO A 16 -1.93 -0.02 6.89
CA PRO A 16 -2.91 -0.91 6.29
C PRO A 16 -2.41 -1.53 4.97
N ALA A 17 -1.59 -0.83 4.18
CA ALA A 17 -1.00 -1.37 2.96
C ALA A 17 -0.08 -2.57 3.22
N LEU A 18 0.77 -2.49 4.25
CA LEU A 18 1.63 -3.60 4.67
C LEU A 18 0.82 -4.78 5.22
N PHE A 19 -0.24 -4.50 5.98
CA PHE A 19 -1.15 -5.53 6.47
C PHE A 19 -1.84 -6.28 5.33
N ILE A 20 -2.32 -5.55 4.33
CA ILE A 20 -2.94 -6.13 3.14
C ILE A 20 -1.91 -6.93 2.33
N GLY A 21 -0.69 -6.40 2.15
CA GLY A 21 0.41 -7.14 1.49
C GLY A 21 0.71 -8.48 2.16
N MET A 22 0.78 -8.48 3.48
CA MET A 22 0.96 -9.71 4.28
C MET A 22 -0.23 -10.68 4.13
N MET A 23 -1.46 -10.17 4.18
CA MET A 23 -2.65 -11.02 3.97
C MET A 23 -2.64 -11.67 2.59
N VAL A 24 -2.31 -10.91 1.54
CA VAL A 24 -2.25 -11.45 0.17
C VAL A 24 -1.13 -12.47 0.03
N TYR A 25 0.03 -12.25 0.67
CA TYR A 25 1.10 -13.25 0.73
C TYR A 25 0.63 -14.58 1.33
N VAL A 26 -0.08 -14.54 2.46
CA VAL A 26 -0.63 -15.75 3.09
C VAL A 26 -1.71 -16.41 2.22
N LEU A 27 -2.59 -15.61 1.59
CA LEU A 27 -3.64 -16.13 0.71
C LEU A 27 -3.09 -16.78 -0.57
N LEU A 28 -1.95 -16.31 -1.06
CA LEU A 28 -1.23 -16.91 -2.19
C LEU A 28 -0.49 -18.20 -1.82
N GLY A 29 -0.49 -18.59 -0.54
CA GLY A 29 0.16 -19.81 -0.06
C GLY A 29 1.63 -19.65 0.30
N GLY A 30 2.06 -18.44 0.67
CA GLY A 30 3.43 -18.19 1.11
C GLY A 30 3.79 -18.91 2.40
N GLU A 31 5.03 -19.42 2.47
CA GLU A 31 5.54 -20.07 3.66
C GLU A 31 5.71 -19.08 4.82
N THR A 32 5.35 -19.48 6.04
CA THR A 32 5.34 -18.59 7.22
C THR A 32 6.46 -18.89 8.23
N GLU A 33 7.14 -20.03 8.10
CA GLU A 33 8.17 -20.47 9.05
C GLU A 33 9.59 -20.09 8.60
N PHE A 34 9.96 -20.42 7.36
CA PHE A 34 11.25 -20.09 6.75
C PHE A 34 11.10 -19.71 5.27
N PRO A 35 10.53 -18.53 4.98
CA PRO A 35 10.30 -18.14 3.59
C PRO A 35 11.62 -17.95 2.83
N GLU A 36 11.83 -18.77 1.80
CA GLU A 36 12.85 -18.50 0.79
C GLU A 36 12.36 -17.41 -0.18
N TRP A 37 13.25 -16.48 -0.52
CA TRP A 37 12.87 -15.32 -1.32
C TRP A 37 12.64 -15.69 -2.78
N GLU A 38 11.38 -15.62 -3.20
CA GLU A 38 10.95 -15.96 -4.56
C GLU A 38 10.45 -14.75 -5.35
N VAL A 39 10.55 -14.81 -6.69
CA VAL A 39 10.20 -13.68 -7.57
C VAL A 39 8.71 -13.31 -7.47
N TRP A 40 7.83 -14.26 -7.16
CA TRP A 40 6.40 -13.97 -7.01
C TRP A 40 6.09 -13.19 -5.72
N MET A 41 6.98 -13.17 -4.73
CA MET A 41 6.83 -12.40 -3.49
C MET A 41 6.92 -10.88 -3.73
N TYR A 42 7.56 -10.44 -4.82
CA TYR A 42 7.61 -9.00 -5.16
C TYR A 42 6.20 -8.39 -5.35
N GLY A 43 5.22 -9.19 -5.77
CA GLY A 43 3.83 -8.77 -5.91
C GLY A 43 3.23 -8.30 -4.58
N PRO A 44 2.98 -9.22 -3.63
CA PRO A 44 2.36 -8.89 -2.35
C PRO A 44 3.24 -7.99 -1.46
N CYS A 45 4.57 -8.10 -1.56
CA CYS A 45 5.47 -7.39 -0.65
C CYS A 45 5.83 -5.96 -1.11
N TYR A 46 5.80 -5.66 -2.41
CA TYR A 46 6.19 -4.34 -2.92
C TYR A 46 5.17 -3.74 -3.88
N LEU A 47 4.68 -4.50 -4.85
CA LEU A 47 3.76 -3.98 -5.86
C LEU A 47 2.42 -3.60 -5.23
N LEU A 48 1.85 -4.47 -4.39
CA LEU A 48 0.57 -4.22 -3.75
C LEU A 48 0.63 -3.06 -2.73
N PRO A 49 1.60 -3.01 -1.80
CA PRO A 49 1.67 -1.90 -0.84
C PRO A 49 1.98 -0.57 -1.52
N SER A 50 2.85 -0.55 -2.54
CA SER A 50 3.15 0.68 -3.28
C SER A 50 1.93 1.21 -4.05
N LEU A 51 1.14 0.33 -4.68
CA LEU A 51 -0.10 0.75 -5.34
C LEU A 51 -1.12 1.35 -4.36
N ILE A 52 -1.26 0.77 -3.17
CA ILE A 52 -2.17 1.30 -2.14
C ILE A 52 -1.70 2.68 -1.67
N VAL A 53 -0.40 2.85 -1.40
CA VAL A 53 0.16 4.12 -0.94
C VAL A 53 0.06 5.20 -2.03
N VAL A 54 0.40 4.87 -3.27
CA VAL A 54 0.29 5.79 -4.41
C VAL A 54 -1.17 6.15 -4.68
N GLY A 55 -2.08 5.17 -4.66
CA GLY A 55 -3.52 5.41 -4.81
C GLY A 55 -4.07 6.32 -3.73
N SER A 56 -3.71 6.07 -2.47
CA SER A 56 -4.12 6.90 -1.32
C SER A 56 -3.56 8.32 -1.42
N PHE A 57 -2.33 8.47 -1.91
CA PHE A 57 -1.71 9.76 -2.16
C PHE A 57 -2.42 10.54 -3.28
N LEU A 58 -2.74 9.88 -4.40
CA LEU A 58 -3.46 10.48 -5.52
C LEU A 58 -4.88 10.91 -5.13
N ILE A 59 -5.60 10.08 -4.38
CA ILE A 59 -6.92 10.43 -3.82
C ILE A 59 -6.80 11.65 -2.91
N GLY A 60 -5.80 11.67 -2.02
CA GLY A 60 -5.55 12.82 -1.15
C GLY A 60 -5.21 14.11 -1.90
N LEU A 61 -4.76 14.02 -3.15
CA LEU A 61 -4.57 15.16 -4.05
C LEU A 61 -5.87 15.55 -4.78
N SER A 62 -6.67 14.59 -5.24
CA SER A 62 -7.89 14.84 -6.04
C SER A 62 -9.08 15.32 -5.19
N GLU A 63 -9.22 14.87 -3.94
CA GLU A 63 -10.37 15.17 -3.08
C GLU A 63 -10.47 16.65 -2.63
N GLN A 64 -9.48 17.49 -2.98
CA GLN A 64 -9.58 18.94 -2.85
C GLN A 64 -10.01 19.65 -4.14
N GLU A 65 -9.93 18.99 -5.29
CA GLU A 65 -10.34 19.55 -6.59
C GLU A 65 -11.88 19.56 -6.71
N ASP A 66 -12.55 18.54 -6.17
CA ASP A 66 -14.02 18.43 -6.12
C ASP A 66 -14.70 19.32 -5.05
N ALA A 67 -13.93 19.96 -4.16
CA ALA A 67 -14.45 20.83 -3.10
C ALA A 67 -14.48 22.33 -3.50
N ARG A 68 -14.24 22.66 -4.77
CA ARG A 68 -14.25 24.02 -5.34
C ARG A 68 -15.46 24.26 -6.24
#